data_AF-T1A791-F1
#
_entry.id   AF-T1A791-F1
#
_cell.length_a   1.000
_cell.length_b   1.000
_cell.length_c   1.000
_cell.angle_alpha   90.00
_cell.angle_beta   90.00
_cell.angle_gamma   90.00
#
_symmetry.space_group_name_H-M   'P 1'
#
loop_
_entity.id
_entity.type
_entity.pdbx_description
1 polymer ?
#
loop_
_entity_poly.entity_id
_entity_poly.type
_entity_poly.pdbx_seq_one_letter_code
_entity_poly.pdbx_strand_id
1 'polypeptide(L)'
;SVQQAVGEPIGYRMVVKVLRKAADRAGISKPINPHNFRHSRATAVAQNPQVSTSVLEKFFGWQPGSPMAKTYVHLSGKDVEDALARAHGIEIGKAETPRARLPRVCARCSTSNDSEGRFCVQCGGPLSLEGVEQAEGERAELDQLADLLEDPKVRAFLARKLAAQRHPQAA
;
A
#
# COMPACT_ATOMS: atom_id res chain seq x y z
N SER A 1 35.53 -0.75 -4.88
CA SER A 1 35.04 -0.66 -3.49
C SER A 1 33.71 0.06 -3.43
N VAL A 2 32.62 -0.68 -3.19
CA VAL A 2 31.25 -0.13 -3.00
C VAL A 2 31.05 0.09 -1.50
N GLN A 3 31.66 1.15 -0.96
CA GLN A 3 31.62 1.44 0.48
C GLN A 3 31.37 2.93 0.79
N GLN A 4 30.67 3.65 -0.09
CA GLN A 4 30.33 5.05 0.18
C GLN A 4 28.84 5.28 -0.11
N ALA A 5 28.17 6.01 0.79
CA ALA A 5 26.79 6.50 0.76
C ALA A 5 25.69 5.75 1.56
N VAL A 6 26.01 4.91 2.56
CA VAL A 6 25.00 4.54 3.57
C VAL A 6 24.83 5.70 4.55
N GLY A 7 23.66 6.35 4.56
CA GLY A 7 23.35 7.48 5.45
C GLY A 7 23.45 8.87 4.81
N GLU A 8 23.88 8.97 3.55
CA GLU A 8 23.94 10.25 2.82
C GLU A 8 22.65 10.53 2.03
N PRO A 9 22.29 11.81 1.82
CA PRO A 9 21.15 12.17 0.98
C PRO A 9 21.28 11.64 -0.45
N ILE A 10 20.21 11.01 -0.94
CA ILE A 10 20.15 10.54 -2.33
C ILE A 10 20.17 11.74 -3.28
N GLY A 11 21.09 11.73 -4.26
CA GLY A 11 21.16 12.77 -5.27
C GLY A 11 19.89 12.86 -6.14
N TYR A 12 19.53 14.07 -6.57
CA TYR A 12 18.30 14.33 -7.34
C TYR A 12 18.13 13.42 -8.59
N ARG A 13 19.22 13.18 -9.33
CA ARG A 13 19.21 12.28 -10.50
C ARG A 13 18.81 10.84 -10.13
N MET A 14 19.24 10.37 -8.97
CA MET A 14 18.90 9.04 -8.47
C MET A 14 17.43 8.97 -8.05
N VAL A 15 16.90 10.01 -7.40
CA VAL A 15 15.47 10.12 -7.10
C VAL A 15 14.64 10.01 -8.39
N VAL A 16 14.97 10.81 -9.41
CA VAL A 16 14.26 10.77 -10.71
C VAL A 16 14.36 9.38 -11.35
N LYS A 17 15.53 8.73 -11.29
CA LYS A 17 15.72 7.37 -11.82
C LYS A 17 14.83 6.34 -11.12
N VAL A 18 14.74 6.40 -9.78
CA VAL A 18 13.88 5.52 -8.98
C VAL A 18 12.41 5.73 -9.36
N LEU A 19 11.97 6.98 -9.47
CA LEU A 19 10.60 7.31 -9.86
C LEU A 19 10.26 6.80 -11.26
N ARG A 20 11.14 6.98 -12.26
CA ARG A 20 10.92 6.46 -13.63
C ARG A 20 10.76 4.95 -13.66
N LYS A 21 11.65 4.21 -12.99
CA LYS A 21 11.53 2.76 -12.88
C LYS A 21 10.22 2.31 -12.23
N ALA A 22 9.70 3.07 -11.26
CA ALA A 22 8.41 2.79 -10.66
C ALA A 22 7.26 3.06 -11.66
N ALA A 23 7.34 4.16 -12.43
CA ALA A 23 6.37 4.48 -13.48
C ALA A 23 6.29 3.40 -14.55
N ASP A 24 7.44 2.93 -15.04
CA ASP A 24 7.54 1.91 -16.08
C ASP A 24 6.87 0.60 -15.63
N ARG A 25 7.15 0.16 -14.40
CA ARG A 25 6.52 -1.02 -13.80
C ARG A 25 5.01 -0.87 -13.61
N ALA A 26 4.54 0.36 -13.37
CA ALA A 26 3.13 0.68 -13.21
C ALA A 26 2.41 1.01 -14.54
N GLY A 27 3.11 0.97 -15.69
CA GLY A 27 2.54 1.32 -16.99
C GLY A 27 2.15 2.80 -17.15
N ILE A 28 2.78 3.71 -16.40
CA ILE A 28 2.47 5.14 -16.43
C ILE A 28 3.27 5.83 -17.53
N SER A 29 2.59 6.36 -18.54
CA SER A 29 3.19 7.07 -19.68
C SER A 29 3.39 8.58 -19.47
N LYS A 30 2.81 9.14 -18.40
CA LYS A 30 2.92 10.58 -18.09
C LYS A 30 4.35 10.94 -17.62
N PRO A 31 4.84 12.17 -17.89
CA PRO A 31 6.11 12.62 -17.37
C PRO A 31 6.17 12.47 -15.85
N ILE A 32 7.23 11.86 -15.33
CA ILE A 32 7.41 11.64 -13.90
C ILE A 32 8.65 12.34 -13.35
N ASN A 33 8.42 13.20 -12.36
CA ASN A 33 9.44 13.93 -11.63
C ASN A 33 8.90 14.32 -10.24
N PRO A 34 9.77 14.71 -9.29
CA PRO A 34 9.33 15.11 -7.94
C PRO A 34 8.32 16.26 -7.90
N HIS A 35 8.38 17.20 -8.85
CA HIS A 35 7.43 18.32 -8.92
C HIS A 35 6.01 17.83 -9.24
N ASN A 36 5.86 16.88 -10.16
CA ASN A 36 4.56 16.29 -10.52
C ASN A 36 3.94 15.51 -9.35
N PHE A 37 4.75 14.82 -8.54
CA PHE A 37 4.28 14.19 -7.31
C PHE A 37 3.79 15.23 -6.29
N ARG A 38 4.57 16.30 -6.10
CA ARG A 38 4.19 17.39 -5.20
C ARG A 38 2.88 18.05 -5.66
N HIS A 39 2.75 18.33 -6.95
CA HIS A 39 1.54 18.91 -7.53
C HIS A 39 0.33 18.00 -7.33
N SER A 40 0.44 16.72 -7.72
CA SER A 40 -0.63 15.74 -7.54
C SER A 40 -1.07 15.62 -6.08
N ARG A 41 -0.11 15.61 -5.14
CA ARG A 41 -0.41 15.56 -3.71
C ARG A 41 -1.08 16.84 -3.22
N ALA A 42 -0.65 18.01 -3.69
CA ALA A 42 -1.28 19.28 -3.34
C ALA A 42 -2.72 19.37 -3.84
N THR A 43 -2.98 18.96 -5.09
CA THR A 43 -4.34 18.87 -5.63
C THR A 43 -5.22 17.94 -4.79
N ALA A 44 -4.75 16.73 -4.49
CA ALA A 44 -5.53 15.74 -3.73
C ALA A 44 -5.85 16.22 -2.30
N VAL A 45 -4.92 16.93 -1.65
CA VAL A 45 -5.15 17.49 -0.30
C VAL A 45 -6.10 18.70 -0.36
N ALA A 46 -5.97 19.57 -1.36
CA ALA A 46 -6.83 20.72 -1.54
C ALA A 46 -8.28 20.36 -1.91
N GLN A 47 -8.50 19.20 -2.53
CA GLN A 47 -9.83 18.66 -2.81
C GLN A 47 -10.56 18.17 -1.55
N ASN A 48 -9.90 18.05 -0.40
CA ASN A 48 -10.55 17.65 0.84
C ASN A 48 -11.26 18.86 1.47
N PRO A 49 -12.60 18.86 1.59
CA PRO A 49 -13.35 20.00 2.16
C PRO A 49 -13.00 20.31 3.62
N GLN A 50 -12.37 19.38 4.33
CA GLN A 50 -11.94 19.57 5.72
C GLN A 50 -10.57 20.25 5.83
N VAL A 51 -9.86 20.46 4.71
CA VAL A 51 -8.54 21.09 4.71
C VAL A 51 -8.68 22.57 4.34
N SER A 52 -8.38 23.45 5.29
CA SER A 52 -8.30 24.89 5.01
C SER A 52 -7.05 25.25 4.24
N THR A 53 -7.07 26.38 3.55
CA THR A 53 -5.91 26.96 2.87
C THR A 53 -4.71 27.12 3.80
N SER A 54 -4.92 27.57 5.04
CA SER A 54 -3.85 27.75 6.02
C SER A 54 -3.19 26.44 6.46
N VAL A 55 -3.97 25.35 6.58
CA VAL A 55 -3.44 24.01 6.85
C VAL A 55 -2.67 23.50 5.64
N LEU A 56 -3.20 23.70 4.42
CA LEU A 56 -2.54 23.33 3.17
C LEU A 56 -1.18 24.02 3.04
N GLU A 57 -1.14 25.34 3.24
CA GLU A 57 0.09 26.14 3.18
C GLU A 57 1.13 25.63 4.19
N LYS A 58 0.74 25.41 5.44
CA LYS A 58 1.64 24.90 6.47
C LYS A 58 2.15 23.49 6.14
N PHE A 59 1.27 22.60 5.68
CA PHE A 59 1.63 21.22 5.33
C PHE A 59 2.64 21.16 4.17
N PHE A 60 2.48 22.02 3.17
CA PHE A 60 3.39 22.09 2.03
C PHE A 60 4.61 23.00 2.27
N GLY A 61 4.68 23.71 3.39
CA GLY A 61 5.76 24.65 3.69
C GLY A 61 5.71 25.92 2.83
N TRP A 62 4.51 26.34 2.42
CA TRP A 62 4.29 27.63 1.77
C TRP A 62 4.14 28.74 2.79
N GLN A 63 4.51 29.95 2.40
CA GLN A 63 4.24 31.14 3.20
C GLN A 63 2.72 31.33 3.33
N PRO A 64 2.23 31.78 4.50
CA PRO A 64 0.81 32.13 4.66
C PRO A 64 0.36 33.16 3.61
N GLY A 65 -0.76 32.88 2.93
CA GLY A 65 -1.27 33.73 1.85
C GLY A 65 -0.51 33.58 0.51
N SER A 66 0.25 32.49 0.34
CA SER A 66 1.04 32.27 -0.88
C SER A 66 0.14 32.16 -2.12
N PRO A 67 0.55 32.75 -3.26
CA PRO A 67 -0.10 32.48 -4.55
C PRO A 67 -0.13 30.99 -4.92
N MET A 68 0.77 30.17 -4.37
CA MET A 68 0.81 28.73 -4.62
C MET A 68 -0.47 28.00 -4.20
N ALA A 69 -1.09 28.39 -3.09
CA ALA A 69 -2.31 27.73 -2.63
C ALA A 69 -3.49 27.99 -3.58
N LYS A 70 -3.51 29.16 -4.25
CA LYS A 70 -4.54 29.54 -5.23
C LYS A 70 -4.57 28.63 -6.47
N THR A 71 -3.48 27.94 -6.78
CA THR A 71 -3.41 26.98 -7.90
C THR A 71 -4.21 25.71 -7.63
N TYR A 72 -4.53 25.41 -6.36
CA TYR A 72 -5.18 24.16 -5.97
C TYR A 72 -6.54 24.39 -5.29
N VAL A 73 -6.70 25.53 -4.62
CA VAL A 73 -7.94 25.90 -3.94
C VAL A 73 -8.78 26.72 -4.91
N HIS A 74 -9.68 26.04 -5.62
CA HIS A 74 -10.73 26.66 -6.40
C HIS A 74 -12.05 26.29 -5.74
N LEU A 75 -12.70 27.26 -5.10
CA LEU A 75 -14.07 27.08 -4.64
C LEU A 75 -14.99 27.12 -5.87
N SER A 76 -15.73 26.06 -6.14
CA SER A 76 -16.85 26.15 -7.07
C SER A 76 -17.99 26.95 -6.41
N GLY A 77 -18.88 27.56 -7.20
CA GLY A 77 -20.05 28.26 -6.65
C GLY A 77 -20.87 27.38 -5.70
N LYS A 78 -20.96 26.08 -6.04
CA LYS A 78 -21.60 25.06 -5.20
C LYS A 78 -20.89 24.85 -3.86
N ASP A 79 -19.55 24.88 -3.81
CA ASP A 79 -18.81 24.73 -2.54
C ASP A 79 -19.03 25.92 -1.61
N VAL A 80 -19.19 27.12 -2.17
CA VAL A 80 -19.50 28.35 -1.41
C VAL A 80 -20.92 28.28 -0.86
N GLU A 81 -21.89 27.94 -1.71
CA GLU A 81 -23.28 27.72 -1.31
C GLU A 81 -23.37 26.66 -0.22
N ASP A 82 -22.64 25.55 -0.38
CA ASP A 82 -22.66 24.45 0.57
C ASP A 82 -22.04 24.82 1.93
N ALA A 83 -20.94 25.58 1.91
CA ALA A 83 -20.31 26.07 3.14
C ALA A 83 -21.21 27.09 3.87
N LEU A 84 -21.87 27.97 3.13
CA LEU A 84 -22.76 28.99 3.69
C LEU A 84 -24.02 28.36 4.29
N ALA A 85 -24.64 27.42 3.57
CA ALA A 85 -25.79 26.68 4.09
C ALA A 85 -25.44 25.89 5.37
N ARG A 86 -24.26 25.25 5.44
CA ARG A 86 -23.78 24.63 6.70
C ARG A 86 -23.58 25.64 7.83
N ALA A 87 -23.02 26.82 7.54
CA ALA A 87 -22.82 27.88 8.53
C ALA A 87 -24.16 28.39 9.10
N HIS A 88 -25.24 28.30 8.31
CA HIS A 88 -26.61 28.63 8.73
C HIS A 88 -27.40 27.42 9.26
N GLY A 89 -26.76 26.28 9.50
CA GLY A 89 -27.39 25.09 10.09
C GLY A 89 -28.25 24.29 9.12
N ILE A 90 -28.14 24.52 7.81
CA ILE A 90 -28.82 23.74 6.78
C ILE A 90 -27.96 22.50 6.49
N GLU A 91 -28.54 21.32 6.71
CA GLU A 91 -27.87 20.06 6.38
C GLU A 91 -27.91 19.83 4.87
N ILE A 92 -26.73 19.67 4.30
CA ILE A 92 -26.53 19.35 2.89
C ILE A 92 -25.98 17.94 2.85
N GLY A 93 -26.58 17.08 2.01
CA GLY A 93 -26.18 15.68 1.88
C GLY A 93 -24.66 15.56 1.77
N LYS A 94 -24.06 14.72 2.63
CA LYS A 94 -22.61 14.49 2.58
C LYS A 94 -22.26 13.94 1.20
N ALA A 95 -21.44 14.68 0.44
CA ALA A 95 -20.76 14.09 -0.70
C ALA A 95 -20.03 12.83 -0.22
N GLU A 96 -20.25 11.71 -0.89
CA GLU A 96 -19.55 10.47 -0.56
C GLU A 96 -18.05 10.71 -0.74
N THR A 97 -17.33 10.90 0.36
CA THR A 97 -15.88 10.90 0.32
C THR A 97 -15.44 9.47 -0.01
N PRO A 98 -14.51 9.28 -0.96
CA PRO A 98 -13.92 7.97 -1.19
C PRO A 98 -13.41 7.46 0.15
N ARG A 99 -13.90 6.29 0.59
CA ARG A 99 -13.47 5.69 1.85
C ARG A 99 -11.95 5.60 1.84
N ALA A 100 -11.29 6.28 2.77
CA ALA A 100 -9.86 6.19 2.93
C ALA A 100 -9.50 4.71 3.12
N ARG A 101 -8.51 4.23 2.34
CA ARG A 101 -7.92 2.91 2.54
C ARG A 101 -7.11 2.94 3.84
N LEU A 102 -7.80 2.73 4.95
CA LEU A 102 -7.19 2.73 6.27
C LEU A 102 -6.36 1.45 6.46
N PRO A 103 -5.22 1.55 7.16
CA PRO A 103 -4.45 0.37 7.55
C PRO A 103 -5.31 -0.63 8.34
N ARG A 104 -5.10 -1.92 8.11
CA ARG A 104 -5.74 -2.98 8.89
C ARG A 104 -4.91 -3.28 10.13
N VAL A 105 -5.52 -3.18 11.30
CA VAL A 105 -4.88 -3.59 12.56
C VAL A 105 -5.08 -5.09 12.73
N CYS A 106 -3.98 -5.83 12.88
CA CYS A 106 -4.03 -7.26 13.10
C CYS A 106 -4.69 -7.57 14.45
N ALA A 107 -5.75 -8.37 14.46
CA ALA A 107 -6.46 -8.76 15.69
C ALA A 107 -5.62 -9.65 16.63
N ARG A 108 -4.54 -10.26 16.13
CA ARG A 108 -3.69 -11.19 16.88
C ARG A 108 -2.48 -10.53 17.54
N CYS A 109 -1.75 -9.69 16.80
CA CYS A 109 -0.52 -9.05 17.30
C CYS A 109 -0.52 -7.51 17.20
N SER A 110 -1.67 -6.91 16.87
CA SER A 110 -1.86 -5.44 16.79
C SER A 110 -0.96 -4.70 15.80
N THR A 111 -0.23 -5.42 14.94
CA THR A 111 0.57 -4.81 13.87
C THR A 111 -0.34 -4.06 12.89
N SER A 112 0.06 -2.86 12.48
CA SER A 112 -0.60 -2.10 11.41
C SER A 112 -0.13 -2.63 10.06
N ASN A 113 -1.06 -3.05 9.21
CA ASN A 113 -0.79 -3.64 7.91
C ASN A 113 -1.46 -2.82 6.80
N ASP A 114 -1.08 -3.08 5.56
CA ASP A 114 -1.72 -2.49 4.40
C ASP A 114 -3.24 -2.76 4.39
N SER A 115 -4.01 -1.79 3.89
CA SER A 115 -5.45 -1.88 3.69
C SER A 115 -5.91 -3.08 2.84
N GLU A 116 -5.05 -3.56 1.93
CA GLU A 116 -5.29 -4.69 1.03
C GLU A 116 -4.46 -5.93 1.42
N GLY A 117 -3.73 -5.88 2.54
CA GLY A 117 -2.93 -7.01 3.01
C GLY A 117 -3.81 -8.22 3.35
N ARG A 118 -3.52 -9.38 2.75
CA ARG A 118 -4.21 -10.66 3.06
C ARG A 118 -3.72 -11.28 4.36
N PHE A 119 -2.44 -11.13 4.66
CA PHE A 119 -1.76 -11.67 5.84
C PHE A 119 -0.98 -10.61 6.59
N CYS A 120 -0.81 -10.82 7.89
CA CYS A 120 -0.03 -9.95 8.74
C CYS A 120 1.46 -10.10 8.44
N VAL A 121 2.14 -8.97 8.21
CA VAL A 121 3.58 -8.93 7.94
C VAL A 121 4.43 -9.37 9.12
N GLN A 122 3.88 -9.36 10.33
CA GLN A 122 4.60 -9.73 11.56
C GLN A 122 4.30 -11.17 11.96
N CYS A 123 3.04 -11.54 12.17
CA CYS A 123 2.68 -12.85 12.72
C CYS A 123 2.13 -13.86 11.70
N GLY A 124 1.98 -13.46 10.43
CA GLY A 124 1.42 -14.29 9.37
C GLY A 124 -0.09 -14.54 9.48
N GLY A 125 -0.78 -14.01 10.48
CA GLY A 125 -2.22 -14.22 10.66
C GLY A 125 -3.05 -13.59 9.54
N PRO A 126 -4.17 -14.20 9.13
CA PRO A 126 -5.03 -13.66 8.07
C PRO A 126 -5.69 -12.34 8.51
N LEU A 127 -5.84 -11.40 7.57
CA LEU A 127 -6.39 -10.05 7.78
C LEU A 127 -7.69 -9.79 6.99
N SER A 128 -8.10 -10.75 6.17
CA SER A 128 -9.24 -10.66 5.25
C SER A 128 -9.88 -12.03 5.07
N LEU A 129 -11.12 -12.06 4.57
CA LEU A 129 -11.80 -13.31 4.22
C LEU A 129 -10.97 -14.14 3.23
N GLU A 130 -10.44 -13.51 2.18
CA GLU A 130 -9.54 -14.15 1.22
C GLU A 130 -8.30 -14.79 1.90
N GLY A 131 -7.73 -14.10 2.88
CA GLY A 131 -6.59 -14.63 3.64
C GLY A 131 -6.95 -15.82 4.52
N VAL A 132 -8.18 -15.86 5.06
CA VAL A 132 -8.68 -17.02 5.81
C VAL A 132 -8.89 -18.20 4.87
N GLU A 133 -9.60 -18.00 3.76
CA GLU A 133 -9.87 -19.04 2.76
C GLU A 133 -8.56 -19.65 2.22
N GLN A 134 -7.57 -18.81 1.92
CA GLN A 134 -6.26 -19.28 1.48
C GLN A 134 -5.56 -20.11 2.57
N ALA A 135 -5.55 -19.66 3.82
CA ALA A 135 -4.91 -20.40 4.91
C ALA A 135 -5.61 -21.74 5.20
N GLU A 136 -6.94 -21.79 5.08
CA GLU A 136 -7.71 -23.02 5.22
C GLU A 136 -7.46 -23.97 4.05
N GLY A 137 -7.37 -23.46 2.82
CA GLY A 137 -7.03 -24.25 1.64
C GLY A 137 -5.63 -24.88 1.73
N GLU A 138 -4.61 -24.09 2.07
CA GLU A 138 -3.25 -24.60 2.29
C GLU A 138 -3.20 -25.66 3.39
N ARG A 139 -3.98 -25.47 4.46
CA ARG A 139 -4.07 -26.46 5.54
C ARG A 139 -4.74 -27.76 5.10
N ALA A 140 -5.81 -27.67 4.32
CA ALA A 140 -6.48 -28.84 3.76
C ALA A 140 -5.58 -29.64 2.81
N GLU A 141 -4.76 -28.97 2.00
CA GLU A 141 -3.75 -29.64 1.14
C GLU A 141 -2.68 -30.36 1.97
N LEU A 142 -2.22 -29.73 3.06
CA LEU A 142 -1.27 -30.37 3.98
C LEU A 142 -1.86 -31.59 4.68
N ASP A 143 -3.13 -31.51 5.09
CA ASP A 143 -3.85 -32.63 5.71
C ASP A 143 -4.00 -33.79 4.69
N GLN A 144 -4.39 -33.50 3.45
CA GLN A 144 -4.44 -34.52 2.38
C GLN A 144 -3.08 -35.17 2.11
N LEU A 145 -2.01 -34.38 2.12
CA LEU A 145 -0.65 -34.92 1.98
C LEU A 145 -0.28 -35.81 3.17
N ALA A 146 -0.66 -35.43 4.39
CA ALA A 146 -0.43 -36.22 5.59
C ALA A 146 -1.16 -37.57 5.49
N ASP A 147 -2.43 -37.58 5.10
CA ASP A 147 -3.23 -38.80 4.88
C ASP A 147 -2.57 -39.72 3.84
N LEU A 148 -2.12 -39.16 2.70
CA LEU A 148 -1.43 -39.92 1.67
C LEU A 148 -0.12 -40.55 2.19
N LEU A 149 0.59 -39.83 3.06
CA LEU A 149 1.79 -40.34 3.72
C LEU A 149 1.47 -41.42 4.74
N GLU A 150 0.23 -41.66 5.16
CA GLU A 150 -0.12 -42.79 6.03
C GLU A 150 -0.16 -44.13 5.28
N ASP A 151 -0.39 -44.13 3.97
CA ASP A 151 -0.41 -45.35 3.16
C ASP A 151 0.99 -46.02 3.14
N PRO A 152 1.13 -47.26 3.65
CA PRO A 152 2.38 -48.00 3.64
C PRO A 152 3.00 -48.17 2.25
N LYS A 153 2.18 -48.27 1.19
CA LYS A 153 2.65 -48.39 -0.20
C LYS A 153 3.27 -47.08 -0.67
N VAL A 154 2.66 -45.94 -0.33
CA VAL A 154 3.20 -44.61 -0.64
C VAL A 154 4.52 -44.40 0.10
N ARG A 155 4.58 -44.72 1.41
CA ARG A 155 5.83 -44.67 2.19
C ARG A 155 6.93 -45.52 1.58
N ALA A 156 6.62 -46.77 1.22
CA ALA A 156 7.58 -47.68 0.60
C ALA A 156 8.07 -47.16 -0.77
N PHE A 157 7.16 -46.58 -1.57
CA PHE A 157 7.51 -45.98 -2.85
C PHE A 157 8.45 -44.77 -2.68
N LEU A 158 8.10 -43.83 -1.80
CA LEU A 158 8.92 -42.65 -1.50
C LEU A 158 10.27 -43.04 -0.92
N ALA A 159 10.33 -44.01 0.00
CA ALA A 159 11.58 -44.53 0.55
C ALA A 159 12.50 -45.10 -0.54
N ARG A 160 11.94 -45.87 -1.50
CA ARG A 160 12.72 -46.39 -2.65
C ARG A 160 13.23 -45.26 -3.55
N LYS A 161 12.43 -44.24 -3.82
CA LYS A 161 12.83 -43.08 -4.63
C LYS A 161 13.92 -42.24 -3.95
N LEU A 162 13.79 -41.99 -2.65
CA LEU A 162 14.80 -41.27 -1.85
C LEU A 162 16.11 -42.07 -1.75
N ALA A 163 16.04 -43.39 -1.60
CA ALA A 163 17.22 -44.25 -1.62
C ALA A 163 17.89 -44.27 -3.00
N ALA A 164 17.12 -44.28 -4.09
CA ALA A 164 17.67 -44.24 -5.46
C ALA A 164 18.32 -42.88 -5.81
N GLN A 165 17.91 -41.79 -5.16
CA GLN A 165 18.57 -40.48 -5.30
C GLN A 165 19.85 -40.36 -4.46
N ARG A 166 20.00 -41.21 -3.43
CA ARG A 166 21.18 -41.27 -2.56
C ARG A 166 22.06 -42.45 -2.98
N HIS A 167 22.95 -42.29 -3.98
CA HIS A 167 24.32 -42.91 -4.08
C HIS A 167 24.96 -42.73 -5.48
N PRO A 168 26.30 -42.58 -5.63
CA PRO A 168 27.31 -42.02 -4.72
C PRO A 168 28.14 -40.88 -5.37
N GLN A 169 28.39 -39.78 -4.63
CA GLN A 169 29.63 -39.01 -4.80
C GLN A 169 30.66 -39.62 -3.84
N ALA A 170 31.27 -40.73 -4.23
CA ALA A 170 32.43 -41.31 -3.56
C ALA A 170 33.14 -42.26 -4.52
N ALA A 171 33.98 -41.69 -5.39
CA ALA A 171 35.21 -42.26 -5.93
C ALA A 171 36.02 -41.08 -6.50
#